data_AF-A0A949CYE6-F1
#
_entry.id   AF-A0A949CYE6-F1
#
_cell.length_a   1.000
_cell.length_b   1.000
_cell.length_c   1.000
_cell.angle_alpha   90.00
_cell.angle_beta   90.00
_cell.angle_gamma   90.00
#
_symmetry.space_group_name_H-M   'P 1'
#
loop_
_entity.id
_entity.type
_entity.pdbx_description
1 polymer ?
#
loop_
_entity_poly.entity_id
_entity_poly.type
_entity_poly.pdbx_seq_one_letter_code
_entity_poly.pdbx_strand_id
1 'polypeptide(L)'
;MSLNALALKGLDARTALFVPATRADRIPKALASGADAVIVDLEDAVAPQDKDRARAALDAALAADLHRASASPSSLSSASGPQLWVRVNAGAPWGEHDLALCARHAAVQAVVVPKAESAQQMQAAFEACGRKPLLALIETA
;
A
#
# COMPACT_ATOMS: atom_id res chain seq x y z
N MET A 1 29.06 -1.90 14.63
CA MET A 1 28.22 -2.19 13.45
C MET A 1 27.55 -0.88 13.05
N SER A 2 28.06 -0.24 11.99
CA SER A 2 27.49 1.01 11.47
C SER A 2 26.13 0.68 10.85
N LEU A 3 25.07 1.36 11.30
CA LEU A 3 23.81 1.43 10.55
C LEU A 3 24.13 2.13 9.23
N ASN A 4 24.55 1.36 8.22
CA ASN A 4 24.45 1.83 6.85
C ASN A 4 22.98 2.13 6.66
N ALA A 5 22.66 3.42 6.50
CA ALA A 5 21.41 3.84 5.92
C ALA A 5 21.32 3.13 4.56
N LEU A 6 20.72 1.94 4.53
CA LEU A 6 19.98 1.51 3.35
C LEU A 6 19.08 2.70 3.09
N ALA A 7 19.46 3.50 2.09
CA ALA A 7 18.68 4.64 1.68
C ALA A 7 17.23 4.18 1.66
N LEU A 8 16.34 4.91 2.34
CA LEU A 8 14.89 4.75 2.28
C LEU A 8 14.39 5.15 0.87
N LYS A 9 15.10 4.65 -0.16
CA LYS A 9 14.99 5.03 -1.54
C LYS A 9 13.64 4.52 -1.99
N GLY A 10 12.71 5.45 -2.15
CA GLY A 10 11.33 5.12 -2.44
C GLY A 10 10.38 5.23 -1.25
N LEU A 11 10.72 5.91 -0.15
CA LEU A 11 9.77 6.35 0.88
C LEU A 11 9.79 7.88 1.13
N ASP A 12 10.57 8.63 0.34
CA ASP A 12 10.71 10.08 0.46
C ASP A 12 9.47 10.82 -0.11
N ALA A 13 8.34 10.73 0.59
CA ALA A 13 7.11 11.45 0.24
C ALA A 13 6.93 12.68 1.15
N ARG A 14 6.80 13.86 0.54
CA ARG A 14 6.40 15.09 1.26
C ARG A 14 4.89 15.19 1.36
N THR A 15 4.19 14.61 0.39
CA THR A 15 2.73 14.57 0.33
C THR A 15 2.23 13.16 0.08
N ALA A 16 1.27 12.71 0.89
CA ALA A 16 0.60 11.43 0.74
C ALA A 16 -0.92 11.64 0.72
N LEU A 17 -1.59 11.23 -0.36
CA LEU A 17 -3.03 11.38 -0.55
C LEU A 17 -3.77 10.08 -0.26
N PHE A 18 -4.71 10.10 0.69
CA PHE A 18 -5.54 8.93 1.00
C PHE A 18 -6.68 8.74 -0.02
N VAL A 19 -6.91 7.48 -0.41
CA VAL A 19 -8.03 7.05 -1.25
C VAL A 19 -8.66 5.79 -0.64
N PRO A 20 -9.96 5.78 -0.30
CA PRO A 20 -10.59 4.57 0.22
C PRO A 20 -10.63 3.48 -0.86
N ALA A 21 -10.30 2.24 -0.49
CA ALA A 21 -10.31 1.10 -1.42
C ALA A 21 -11.70 0.80 -2.01
N THR A 22 -12.78 1.22 -1.33
CA THR A 22 -14.15 1.19 -1.86
C THR A 22 -14.36 2.11 -3.07
N ARG A 23 -13.41 3.01 -3.36
CA ARG A 23 -13.38 3.91 -4.50
C ARG A 23 -12.12 3.68 -5.35
N ALA A 24 -11.84 2.43 -5.68
CA ALA A 24 -10.72 2.05 -6.55
C ALA A 24 -10.73 2.78 -7.91
N ASP A 25 -11.91 3.21 -8.38
CA ASP A 25 -12.10 4.08 -9.56
C ASP A 25 -11.32 5.40 -9.48
N ARG A 26 -11.03 5.89 -8.26
CA ARG A 26 -10.34 7.16 -8.03
C ARG A 26 -8.81 7.03 -8.00
N ILE A 27 -8.26 5.83 -7.90
CA ILE A 27 -6.81 5.60 -7.79
C ILE A 27 -6.04 6.23 -8.96
N PRO A 28 -6.43 6.03 -10.24
CA PRO A 28 -5.70 6.66 -11.36
C PRO A 28 -5.69 8.18 -11.31
N LYS A 29 -6.80 8.79 -10.88
CA LYS A 29 -6.89 10.25 -10.73
C LYS A 29 -6.05 10.76 -9.56
N ALA A 30 -6.00 10.01 -8.45
CA ALA A 30 -5.17 10.34 -7.31
C ALA A 30 -3.68 10.28 -7.67
N LEU A 31 -3.26 9.28 -8.45
CA LEU A 31 -1.89 9.18 -8.96
C LEU A 31 -1.59 10.33 -9.94
N ALA A 32 -2.56 10.80 -10.72
CA ALA A 32 -2.36 11.97 -11.57
C ALA A 32 -2.39 13.33 -10.81
N SER A 33 -2.57 13.35 -9.49
CA SER A 33 -2.77 14.59 -8.72
C SER A 33 -1.50 15.41 -8.46
N GLY A 34 -0.32 14.81 -8.62
CA GLY A 34 0.97 15.41 -8.24
C GLY A 34 1.37 15.18 -6.77
N ALA A 35 0.61 14.39 -6.01
CA ALA A 35 1.08 13.88 -4.71
C ALA A 35 2.34 13.01 -4.90
N ASP A 36 3.24 12.98 -3.91
CA ASP A 36 4.42 12.11 -3.97
C ASP A 36 4.03 10.63 -3.72
N ALA A 37 2.98 10.39 -2.92
CA ALA A 37 2.39 9.08 -2.69
C ALA A 37 0.85 9.11 -2.65
N VAL A 38 0.24 7.97 -3.00
CA VAL A 38 -1.19 7.68 -2.84
C VAL A 38 -1.32 6.49 -1.91
N ILE A 39 -2.00 6.68 -0.78
CA ILE A 39 -2.29 5.62 0.19
C ILE A 39 -3.70 5.10 -0.08
N VAL A 40 -3.79 3.89 -0.61
CA VAL A 40 -5.07 3.20 -0.73
C VAL A 40 -5.43 2.59 0.62
N ASP A 41 -6.55 3.02 1.18
CA ASP A 41 -6.94 2.67 2.53
C ASP A 41 -7.93 1.50 2.55
N LEU A 42 -7.50 0.37 3.13
CA LEU A 42 -8.35 -0.78 3.44
C LEU A 42 -8.87 -0.75 4.90
N GLU A 43 -8.38 0.17 5.72
CA GLU A 43 -8.63 0.23 7.15
C GLU A 43 -9.78 1.21 7.48
N ASP A 44 -9.57 2.27 8.26
CA ASP A 44 -10.68 3.06 8.82
C ASP A 44 -11.62 3.71 7.77
N ALA A 45 -11.17 3.98 6.54
CA ALA A 45 -12.05 4.48 5.48
C ALA A 45 -12.96 3.40 4.84
N VAL A 46 -12.93 2.17 5.35
CA VAL A 46 -13.73 1.04 4.88
C VAL A 46 -14.52 0.44 6.03
N ALA A 47 -15.84 0.40 5.89
CA ALA A 47 -16.71 -0.23 6.89
C ALA A 47 -16.44 -1.75 6.99
N PRO A 48 -16.61 -2.38 8.17
CA PRO A 48 -16.37 -3.81 8.37
C PRO A 48 -17.00 -4.73 7.31
N GLN A 49 -18.28 -4.50 6.97
CA GLN A 49 -19.01 -5.28 5.98
C GLN A 49 -18.49 -5.13 4.54
N ASP A 50 -17.66 -4.12 4.28
CA ASP A 50 -17.15 -3.79 2.96
C ASP A 50 -15.69 -4.21 2.77
N LYS A 51 -15.01 -4.72 3.80
CA LYS A 51 -13.57 -5.05 3.78
C LYS A 51 -13.20 -5.99 2.65
N ASP A 52 -13.92 -7.10 2.53
CA ASP A 52 -13.65 -8.11 1.51
C ASP A 52 -13.95 -7.58 0.10
N ARG A 53 -15.05 -6.84 -0.06
CA ARG A 53 -15.40 -6.20 -1.33
C ARG A 53 -14.36 -5.16 -1.75
N ALA A 54 -13.91 -4.33 -0.81
CA ALA A 54 -12.91 -3.30 -1.06
C ALA A 54 -11.56 -3.90 -1.45
N ARG A 55 -11.12 -4.95 -0.75
CA ARG A 55 -9.91 -5.72 -1.10
C ARG A 55 -10.01 -6.33 -2.49
N ALA A 56 -11.13 -6.97 -2.83
CA ALA A 56 -11.34 -7.55 -4.16
C ALA A 56 -11.35 -6.48 -5.27
N ALA A 57 -11.94 -5.31 -5.01
CA ALA A 57 -11.93 -4.21 -5.96
C ALA A 57 -10.52 -3.66 -6.20
N LEU A 58 -9.72 -3.50 -5.14
CA LEU A 58 -8.32 -3.10 -5.25
C LEU A 58 -7.51 -4.15 -6.01
N ASP A 59 -7.69 -5.44 -5.69
CA ASP A 59 -7.01 -6.55 -6.36
C ASP A 59 -7.25 -6.54 -7.88
N ALA A 60 -8.51 -6.40 -8.29
CA ALA A 60 -8.90 -6.32 -9.69
C ALA A 60 -8.31 -5.08 -10.39
N ALA A 61 -8.30 -3.92 -9.72
CA ALA A 61 -7.73 -2.70 -10.25
C ALA A 61 -6.21 -2.84 -10.51
N LEU A 62 -5.48 -3.42 -9.55
CA LEU A 62 -4.03 -3.64 -9.67
C LEU A 62 -3.69 -4.68 -10.75
N ALA A 63 -4.47 -5.76 -10.85
CA ALA A 63 -4.31 -6.77 -11.89
C ALA A 63 -4.56 -6.19 -13.31
N ALA A 64 -5.55 -5.30 -13.46
CA ALA A 64 -5.85 -4.66 -14.75
C ALA A 64 -4.71 -3.76 -15.24
N ASP A 65 -4.00 -3.07 -14.34
CA ASP A 65 -2.87 -2.22 -14.74
C ASP A 65 -1.60 -2.97 -15.14
N LEU A 66 -1.37 -4.18 -14.60
CA LEU A 66 -0.29 -5.05 -15.09
C LEU A 66 -0.47 -5.41 -16.57
N HIS A 67 -1.72 -5.61 -17.01
CA HIS A 67 -2.03 -5.88 -18.42
C HIS A 67 -1.75 -4.66 -19.32
N ARG A 68 -2.00 -3.43 -18.83
CA ARG A 68 -1.68 -2.19 -19.56
C ARG A 68 -0.18 -1.89 -19.62
N ALA A 69 0.56 -2.19 -18.56
CA ALA A 69 2.01 -1.96 -18.50
C ALA A 69 2.80 -2.82 -19.52
N SER A 70 2.27 -4.00 -19.88
CA SER A 70 2.82 -4.85 -20.94
C SER A 70 2.64 -4.27 -22.35
N ALA A 71 1.74 -3.30 -22.52
CA ALA A 71 1.40 -2.67 -23.81
C ALA A 71 1.95 -1.24 -23.98
N SER A 72 2.36 -0.56 -22.89
CA SER A 72 3.04 0.75 -22.88
C SER A 72 3.50 1.08 -21.44
N PRO A 73 4.55 1.90 -21.19
CA PRO A 73 5.00 2.22 -19.84
C PRO A 73 3.84 2.82 -19.03
N SER A 74 3.41 2.15 -17.95
CA SER A 74 2.28 2.62 -17.17
C SER A 74 2.68 3.76 -16.24
N SER A 75 1.73 4.67 -15.97
CA SER A 75 1.88 5.77 -15.02
C SER A 75 2.11 5.32 -13.57
N LEU A 76 1.98 4.01 -13.30
CA LEU A 76 2.16 3.37 -12.00
C LEU A 76 3.56 2.76 -11.79
N SER A 77 4.37 2.63 -12.85
CA SER A 77 5.69 1.97 -12.79
C SER A 77 6.86 2.89 -13.15
N SER A 78 6.63 4.19 -13.38
CA SER A 78 7.71 5.13 -13.62
C SER A 78 8.45 5.45 -12.32
N ALA A 79 9.79 5.34 -12.34
CA ALA A 79 10.66 5.71 -11.22
C ALA A 79 10.59 7.19 -10.80
N SER A 80 9.79 8.01 -11.49
CA SER A 80 9.55 9.43 -11.22
C SER A 80 8.07 9.77 -11.03
N GLY A 81 7.19 8.78 -10.94
CA GLY A 81 5.76 8.95 -10.67
C GLY A 81 5.40 8.80 -9.19
N PRO A 82 4.16 9.17 -8.80
CA PRO A 82 3.66 8.95 -7.45
C PRO A 82 3.74 7.49 -7.06
N GLN A 83 4.03 7.25 -5.80
CA GLN A 83 4.09 5.91 -5.26
C GLN A 83 2.70 5.42 -4.84
N LEU A 84 2.42 4.15 -5.10
CA LEU A 84 1.22 3.51 -4.59
C LEU A 84 1.55 2.75 -3.31
N TRP A 85 1.00 3.23 -2.20
CA TRP A 85 1.08 2.59 -0.90
C TRP A 85 -0.29 2.03 -0.52
N VAL A 86 -0.33 1.02 0.35
CA VAL A 86 -1.58 0.45 0.85
C VAL A 86 -1.58 0.47 2.36
N ARG A 87 -2.61 1.08 2.98
CA ARG A 87 -2.88 0.93 4.41
C ARG A 87 -3.71 -0.31 4.63
N VAL A 88 -3.12 -1.29 5.30
CA VAL A 88 -3.74 -2.59 5.59
C VAL A 88 -4.57 -2.51 6.87
N ASN A 89 -5.43 -3.49 7.11
CA ASN A 89 -6.11 -3.64 8.40
C ASN A 89 -5.14 -4.14 9.48
N ALA A 90 -5.40 -3.76 10.73
CA ALA A 90 -4.74 -4.36 11.89
C ALA A 90 -5.33 -5.75 12.19
N GLY A 91 -4.47 -6.72 12.50
CA GLY A 91 -4.86 -8.04 12.98
C GLY A 91 -5.59 -8.94 11.97
N ALA A 92 -5.88 -10.16 12.41
CA ALA A 92 -6.58 -11.16 11.61
C ALA A 92 -8.11 -10.98 11.66
N PRO A 93 -8.86 -11.43 10.63
CA PRO A 93 -8.34 -12.03 9.40
C PRO A 93 -7.97 -11.00 8.31
N TRP A 94 -8.48 -9.77 8.38
CA TRP A 94 -8.36 -8.83 7.27
C TRP A 94 -6.92 -8.40 6.99
N GLY A 95 -6.12 -8.13 8.02
CA GLY A 95 -4.73 -7.72 7.86
C GLY A 95 -3.89 -8.78 7.13
N GLU A 96 -4.10 -10.05 7.42
CA GLU A 96 -3.40 -11.15 6.74
C GLU A 96 -3.73 -11.19 5.24
N HIS A 97 -5.01 -11.06 4.90
CA HIS A 97 -5.45 -11.02 3.51
C HIS A 97 -4.97 -9.78 2.76
N ASP A 98 -4.90 -8.63 3.45
CA ASP A 98 -4.39 -7.38 2.88
C ASP A 98 -2.88 -7.46 2.62
N LEU A 99 -2.11 -8.04 3.55
CA LEU A 99 -0.66 -8.25 3.39
C LEU A 99 -0.38 -9.20 2.23
N ALA A 100 -1.13 -10.29 2.09
CA ALA A 100 -1.04 -11.20 0.96
C ALA A 100 -1.39 -10.52 -0.38
N LEU A 101 -2.33 -9.55 -0.38
CA LEU A 101 -2.60 -8.69 -1.55
C LEU A 101 -1.41 -7.82 -1.88
N CYS A 102 -0.82 -7.19 -0.87
CA CYS A 102 0.36 -6.36 -1.07
C CYS A 102 1.51 -7.20 -1.64
N ALA A 103 1.76 -8.41 -1.14
CA ALA A 103 2.85 -9.27 -1.62
C ALA A 103 2.77 -9.60 -3.12
N ARG A 104 1.58 -9.94 -3.61
CA ARG A 104 1.40 -10.39 -5.01
C ARG A 104 1.46 -9.28 -6.05
N HIS A 105 1.23 -8.01 -5.67
CA HIS A 105 1.14 -6.90 -6.63
C HIS A 105 2.39 -6.03 -6.64
N ALA A 106 3.23 -6.13 -7.68
CA ALA A 106 4.44 -5.33 -7.83
C ALA A 106 4.18 -3.80 -7.85
N ALA A 107 2.98 -3.36 -8.24
CA ALA A 107 2.59 -1.96 -8.22
C ALA A 107 2.51 -1.36 -6.80
N VAL A 108 2.28 -2.19 -5.77
CA VAL A 108 2.31 -1.75 -4.37
C VAL A 108 3.78 -1.61 -3.95
N GLN A 109 4.20 -0.37 -3.69
CA GLN A 109 5.60 -0.02 -3.41
C GLN A 109 5.91 0.03 -1.91
N ALA A 110 4.91 0.28 -1.07
CA ALA A 110 5.04 0.22 0.39
C ALA A 110 3.72 -0.15 1.07
N VAL A 111 3.83 -0.64 2.30
CA VAL A 111 2.69 -1.00 3.15
C VAL A 111 2.67 -0.11 4.38
N VAL A 112 1.52 0.51 4.63
CA VAL A 112 1.26 1.33 5.80
C VAL A 112 0.58 0.43 6.84
N VAL A 113 1.27 0.16 7.95
CA VAL A 113 0.80 -0.73 9.03
C VAL A 113 0.18 0.13 10.14
N PRO A 114 -1.15 0.10 10.32
CA PRO A 114 -1.81 0.79 11.44
C PRO A 114 -1.45 0.12 12.76
N LYS A 115 -1.62 0.85 13.87
CA LYS A 115 -1.47 0.33 15.24
C LYS A 115 -0.20 -0.51 15.38
N ALA A 116 0.93 0.07 14.98
CA ALA A 116 2.22 -0.60 15.04
C ALA A 116 2.76 -0.56 16.48
N GLU A 117 2.69 -1.71 17.17
CA GLU A 117 2.93 -1.78 18.62
C GLU A 117 4.21 -2.56 18.99
N SER A 118 4.73 -3.39 18.07
CA SER A 118 5.94 -4.18 18.36
C SER A 118 6.81 -4.47 17.14
N ALA A 119 8.10 -4.65 17.36
CA ALA A 119 9.04 -5.07 16.32
C ALA A 119 8.68 -6.46 15.74
N GLN A 120 8.13 -7.36 16.56
CA GLN A 120 7.71 -8.70 16.11
C GLN A 120 6.53 -8.61 15.13
N GLN A 121 5.53 -7.77 15.43
CA GLN A 121 4.42 -7.50 14.52
C GLN A 121 4.93 -6.93 13.19
N MET A 122 5.84 -5.95 13.25
CA MET A 122 6.41 -5.34 12.05
C MET A 122 7.23 -6.36 11.22
N GLN A 123 8.00 -7.23 11.87
CA GLN A 123 8.73 -8.28 11.17
C GLN A 123 7.79 -9.28 10.48
N ALA A 124 6.72 -9.69 11.16
CA ALA A 124 5.72 -10.59 10.57
C ALA A 124 5.03 -9.95 9.36
N ALA A 125 4.64 -8.68 9.47
CA ALA A 125 4.08 -7.92 8.35
C ALA A 125 5.06 -7.77 7.18
N PHE A 126 6.35 -7.56 7.48
CA PHE A 126 7.39 -7.40 6.46
C PHE A 126 7.54 -8.67 5.63
N GLU A 127 7.60 -9.84 6.26
CA GLU A 127 7.64 -11.10 5.52
C GLU A 127 6.34 -11.35 4.75
N ALA A 128 5.18 -11.13 5.39
CA ALA A 128 3.87 -11.39 4.80
C ALA A 128 3.55 -10.51 3.57
N CYS A 129 4.09 -9.29 3.49
CA CYS A 129 3.91 -8.39 2.34
C CYS A 129 4.96 -8.57 1.23
N GLY A 130 5.76 -9.63 1.27
CA GLY A 130 6.81 -9.88 0.27
C GLY A 130 8.02 -8.97 0.45
N ARG A 131 8.35 -8.61 1.70
CA ARG A 131 9.56 -7.84 2.07
C ARG A 131 9.58 -6.43 1.47
N LYS A 132 8.40 -5.85 1.31
CA LYS A 132 8.23 -4.46 0.86
C LYS A 132 8.46 -3.49 2.02
N PRO A 133 8.91 -2.26 1.75
CA PRO A 133 9.05 -1.24 2.78
C PRO A 133 7.75 -1.05 3.58
N LEU A 134 7.90 -0.92 4.90
CA LEU A 134 6.79 -0.67 5.82
C LEU A 134 6.86 0.75 6.36
N LEU A 135 5.70 1.41 6.46
CA LEU A 135 5.50 2.60 7.28
C LEU A 135 4.70 2.21 8.51
N ALA A 136 5.30 2.34 9.69
CA ALA A 136 4.61 2.13 10.96
C ALA A 136 3.80 3.37 11.33
N LEU A 137 2.49 3.22 11.53
CA LEU A 137 1.68 4.26 12.17
C LEU A 137 1.73 4.07 13.68
N ILE A 138 2.28 5.08 14.36
CA ILE A 138 2.25 5.21 15.81
C ILE A 138 1.00 6.02 16.17
N GLU A 139 -0.06 5.30 16.52
CA GLU A 139 -1.40 5.88 16.74
C GLU A 139 -2.11 5.25 17.95
N THR A 140 -1.34 4.60 18.81
CA THR A 140 -1.77 4.02 20.09
C THR A 140 -0.88 4.58 21.21
N ALA A 141 -1.43 4.59 22.45
CA ALA A 141 -0.83 5.23 23.63
C ALA A 141 0.10 4.30 24.41
#